data_AF-A0A101HG68-F1
#
_entry.id   AF-A0A101HG68-F1
#
_cell.length_a   1.000
_cell.length_b   1.000
_cell.length_c   1.000
_cell.angle_alpha   90.00
_cell.angle_beta   90.00
_cell.angle_gamma   90.00
#
_symmetry.space_group_name_H-M   'P 1'
#
loop_
_entity.id
_entity.type
_entity.pdbx_description
1 polymer ?
#
loop_
_entity_poly.entity_id
_entity_poly.type
_entity_poly.pdbx_seq_one_letter_code
_entity_poly.pdbx_strand_id
1 'polypeptide(L)' 'IKPQMIEEATKNARAAAEKFATDSGSKLGKIRNASQGQFTITDRDANTPYIKNVRVVTTVNYYLRK' A
#
# COMPACT_ATOMS: atom_id res chain seq x y z
N ILE A 1 7.32 -9.06 -11.00
CA ILE A 1 7.68 -8.01 -10.02
C ILE A 1 6.63 -6.90 -9.89
N LYS A 2 6.37 -6.05 -10.90
CA LYS A 2 5.50 -4.88 -10.73
C LYS A 2 4.05 -5.22 -10.31
N PRO A 3 3.37 -6.22 -10.92
CA PRO A 3 2.03 -6.62 -10.46
C PRO A 3 2.03 -7.15 -9.02
N GLN A 4 3.02 -7.98 -8.68
CA GLN A 4 3.16 -8.57 -7.33
C GLN A 4 3.39 -7.49 -6.26
N MET A 5 4.19 -6.46 -6.57
CA MET A 5 4.42 -5.34 -5.64
C MET A 5 3.14 -4.55 -5.36
N ILE A 6 2.27 -4.39 -6.36
CA ILE A 6 0.98 -3.70 -6.19
C ILE A 6 0.05 -4.54 -5.33
N GLU A 7 -0.01 -5.85 -5.59
CA GLU A 7 -0.81 -6.78 -4.81
C GLU A 7 -0.39 -6.80 -3.34
N GLU A 8 0.92 -6.90 -3.08
CA GLU A 8 1.47 -6.88 -1.72
C GLU A 8 1.18 -5.54 -1.02
N ALA A 9 1.41 -4.41 -1.69
CA ALA A 9 1.09 -3.09 -1.15
C ALA A 9 -0.41 -2.94 -0.82
N THR A 10 -1.28 -3.46 -1.70
CA THR A 10 -2.74 -3.42 -1.50
C THR A 10 -3.17 -4.31 -0.33
N LYS A 11 -2.58 -5.50 -0.22
CA LYS A 11 -2.84 -6.45 0.88
C LYS A 11 -2.41 -5.87 2.23
N ASN A 12 -1.23 -5.24 2.28
CA ASN A 12 -0.74 -4.57 3.48
C ASN A 12 -1.60 -3.37 3.86
N ALA A 13 -2.02 -2.55 2.89
CA ALA A 13 -2.93 -1.43 3.13
C ALA A 13 -4.28 -1.90 3.70
N ARG A 14 -4.82 -3.00 3.17
CA ARG A 14 -6.05 -3.61 3.68
C ARG A 14 -5.89 -4.12 5.11
N ALA A 15 -4.83 -4.87 5.40
CA ALA A 15 -4.58 -5.39 6.75
C ALA A 15 -4.46 -4.26 7.79
N ALA A 16 -3.78 -3.17 7.43
CA ALA A 16 -3.72 -1.98 8.27
C ALA A 16 -5.11 -1.36 8.49
N ALA A 17 -5.91 -1.23 7.42
CA ALA A 17 -7.27 -0.69 7.52
C ALA A 17 -8.21 -1.56 8.36
N GLU A 18 -8.10 -2.89 8.28
CA GLU A 18 -8.85 -3.83 9.13
C GLU A 18 -8.48 -3.67 10.61
N LYS A 19 -7.19 -3.49 10.91
CA LYS A 19 -6.72 -3.20 12.26
C LYS A 19 -7.30 -1.88 12.78
N PHE A 20 -7.21 -0.80 12.01
CA PHE A 20 -7.81 0.49 12.38
C PHE A 20 -9.32 0.43 12.60
N ALA A 21 -10.04 -0.32 11.76
CA ALA A 21 -11.47 -0.53 11.93
C ALA A 21 -11.74 -1.21 13.28
N THR A 22 -11.03 -2.29 13.57
CA THR A 22 -11.17 -3.06 14.81
C THR A 22 -10.83 -2.23 16.04
N ASP A 23 -9.70 -1.50 16.01
CA ASP A 23 -9.25 -0.62 17.08
C ASP A 23 -10.24 0.55 17.33
N SER A 24 -11.01 0.96 16.31
CA SER A 24 -12.06 1.98 16.41
C SER A 24 -13.45 1.42 16.73
N GLY A 25 -13.57 0.13 17.06
CA GLY A 25 -14.85 -0.53 17.35
C GLY A 25 -15.80 -0.59 16.16
N SER A 26 -15.26 -0.55 14.94
CA SER A 26 -16.00 -0.60 13.68
C SER A 26 -15.52 -1.78 12.83
N LYS A 27 -16.25 -2.09 11.77
CA LYS A 27 -15.87 -3.07 10.75
C LYS A 27 -15.43 -2.37 9.48
N LEU A 28 -14.45 -2.95 8.80
CA LEU A 28 -14.02 -2.45 7.51
C LEU A 28 -15.15 -2.63 6.48
N GLY A 29 -15.55 -1.54 5.85
CA GLY A 29 -16.60 -1.49 4.83
C GLY A 29 -16.05 -1.56 3.41
N LYS A 30 -16.86 -1.11 2.44
CA LYS A 30 -16.48 -1.08 1.02
C LYS A 30 -15.35 -0.07 0.79
N ILE A 31 -14.58 -0.30 -0.29
CA ILE A 31 -13.61 0.68 -0.78
C ILE A 31 -14.36 1.93 -1.24
N ARG A 32 -13.97 3.07 -0.69
CA ARG A 32 -14.45 4.40 -1.09
C ARG A 32 -13.67 4.93 -2.28
N ASN A 33 -12.35 4.84 -2.21
CA ASN A 33 -11.45 5.31 -3.26
C ASN A 33 -10.16 4.49 -3.21
N ALA A 34 -9.57 4.21 -4.36
CA ALA A 34 -8.27 3.58 -4.48
C ALA A 34 -7.44 4.34 -5.51
N SER A 35 -6.24 4.74 -5.14
CA SER A 35 -5.28 5.37 -6.03
C SER A 35 -3.94 4.68 -5.93
N GLN A 36 -3.30 4.47 -7.08
CA GLN A 36 -1.97 3.92 -7.17
C GLN A 36 -1.00 5.01 -7.63
N GLY A 37 0.03 5.25 -6.83
CA GLY A 37 1.14 6.13 -7.17
C GLY A 37 2.06 5.50 -8.22
N GLN A 38 2.89 6.34 -8.84
CA GLN A 38 3.88 5.88 -9.80
C GLN A 38 4.97 5.06 -9.10
N PHE A 39 5.62 4.19 -9.87
CA PHE A 39 6.80 3.47 -9.41
C PHE A 39 7.99 4.44 -9.37
N THR A 40 8.64 4.53 -8.22
CA THR A 40 9.90 5.25 -8.07
C THR A 40 11.04 4.24 -8.06
N ILE A 41 12.02 4.43 -8.94
CA ILE A 41 13.22 3.59 -9.02
C ILE A 41 14.40 4.49 -8.69
N THR A 42 15.13 4.16 -7.64
CA THR A 42 16.28 4.92 -7.15
C THR A 42 17.45 3.98 -6.92
N ASP A 43 18.66 4.52 -6.97
CA ASP A 43 19.85 3.73 -6.68
C ASP A 43 19.92 3.47 -5.17
N ARG A 44 20.37 2.29 -4.77
CA ARG A 44 20.45 1.93 -3.35
C ARG A 44 21.40 2.86 -2.59
N ASP A 45 22.54 3.13 -3.21
CA ASP A 45 23.60 4.00 -2.71
C ASP A 45 24.49 4.44 -3.87
N ALA A 46 25.32 5.46 -3.65
CA ALA A 46 26.20 6.02 -4.67
C ALA A 46 27.30 5.05 -5.16
N ASN A 47 27.66 4.04 -4.35
CA ASN A 47 28.75 3.12 -4.65
C ASN A 47 28.26 1.82 -5.31
N THR A 48 26.98 1.49 -5.23
CA THR A 48 26.37 0.32 -5.91
C THR A 48 25.19 0.70 -6.83
N PRO A 49 25.42 1.47 -7.91
CA PRO A 49 24.35 1.95 -8.80
C PRO A 49 23.63 0.82 -9.56
N TYR A 50 24.18 -0.40 -9.59
CA TYR A 50 23.51 -1.55 -10.18
C TYR A 50 22.41 -2.14 -9.29
N ILE A 51 22.38 -1.82 -7.99
CA ILE A 51 21.30 -2.20 -7.09
C ILE A 51 20.27 -1.07 -7.06
N LYS A 52 19.03 -1.36 -7.46
CA LYS A 52 17.95 -0.38 -7.52
C LYS A 52 16.90 -0.68 -6.45
N ASN A 53 16.50 0.36 -5.72
CA ASN A 53 15.34 0.37 -4.85
C ASN A 53 14.10 0.74 -5.67
N VAL A 54 13.14 -0.17 -5.73
CA VAL A 54 11.85 0.04 -6.39
C VAL A 54 10.78 0.26 -5.32
N ARG A 55 10.06 1.38 -5.38
CA ARG A 55 8.96 1.72 -4.48
C ARG A 55 7.68 1.96 -5.27
N VAL A 56 6.56 1.45 -4.77
CA VAL A 56 5.21 1.81 -5.22
C VAL A 56 4.38 2.14 -3.99
N VAL A 57 3.57 3.19 -4.07
CA VAL A 57 2.67 3.61 -2.99
C VAL A 57 1.24 3.44 -3.48
N THR A 58 0.46 2.61 -2.80
CA THR A 58 -0.97 2.43 -3.06
C THR A 58 -1.75 3.00 -1.89
N THR A 59 -2.69 3.90 -2.16
CA THR A 59 -3.57 4.50 -1.16
C THR A 59 -4.98 3.97 -1.36
N VAL A 60 -5.54 3.34 -0.32
CA VAL A 60 -6.91 2.82 -0.36
C VAL A 60 -7.69 3.38 0.83
N ASN A 61 -8.80 4.05 0.52
CA ASN A 61 -9.73 4.60 1.50
C ASN A 61 -10.94 3.68 1.62
N TYR A 62 -11.34 3.37 2.84
CA TYR A 62 -12.48 2.51 3.14
C TYR A 62 -13.54 3.27 3.93
N TYR A 63 -14.80 2.86 3.76
CA TYR A 63 -15.83 3.21 4.73
C TYR A 63 -15.69 2.35 5.98
N LEU A 64 -16.05 2.89 7.14
CA LEU A 64 -16.23 2.12 8.37
C LEU A 64 -17.72 1.91 8.60
N ARG A 65 -18.09 0.72 9.09
CA ARG A 65 -19.48 0.39 9.46
C ARG A 65 -19.50 -0.07 10.91
N LYS A 66 -20.52 0.35 11.67
CA LYS A 66 -20.81 -0.20 12.99
C LYS A 66 -21.64 -1.48 12.85
#